data_AF-A0A4D6HDS4-F1
#
_entry.id   AF-A0A4D6HDS4-F1
#
_cell.length_a   1.000
_cell.length_b   1.000
_cell.length_c   1.000
_cell.angle_alpha   90.00
_cell.angle_beta   90.00
_cell.angle_gamma   90.00
#
_symmetry.space_group_name_H-M   'P 1'
#
loop_
_entity.id
_entity.type
_entity.pdbx_description
1 polymer ?
#
loop_
_entity_poly.entity_id
_entity_poly.type
_entity_poly.pdbx_seq_one_letter_code
_entity_poly.pdbx_strand_id
1 'polypeptide(L)'
;MSMAIAHFAMGSACTILVVAVLLPSVPYPRVLGLLGGGWAMIPDFHWISPVFAAELKLFHGSALANVFWFHNALDVADTTDSKAVAAGALALLAVATAVAEHRSYRALEPIRAYARGDDE
;
A
#
# COMPACT_ATOMS: atom_id res chain seq x y z
N MET A 1 9.21 2.24 -15.13
CA MET A 1 9.84 1.88 -13.84
C MET A 1 9.32 2.74 -12.69
N SER A 2 9.00 4.01 -12.94
CA SER A 2 8.37 4.88 -11.95
C SER A 2 7.03 4.33 -11.47
N MET A 3 6.25 3.74 -12.40
CA MET A 3 4.94 3.17 -12.14
C MET A 3 4.99 2.00 -11.16
N ALA A 4 5.88 1.02 -11.35
CA ALA A 4 6.03 -0.09 -10.39
C ALA A 4 6.29 0.40 -8.95
N ILE A 5 7.08 1.48 -8.77
CA ILE A 5 7.28 2.12 -7.46
C ILE A 5 5.98 2.77 -6.98
N ALA A 6 5.27 3.47 -7.87
CA ALA A 6 3.99 4.10 -7.55
C ALA A 6 2.92 3.06 -7.14
N HIS A 7 2.78 1.95 -7.86
CA HIS A 7 1.85 0.86 -7.54
C HIS A 7 2.21 0.21 -6.21
N PHE A 8 3.48 -0.14 -5.99
CA PHE A 8 3.91 -0.70 -4.71
C PHE A 8 3.62 0.25 -3.54
N ALA A 9 3.94 1.53 -3.71
CA ALA A 9 3.75 2.53 -2.67
C ALA A 9 2.25 2.78 -2.39
N MET A 10 1.43 2.88 -3.44
CA MET A 10 -0.02 3.03 -3.32
C MET A 10 -0.64 1.81 -2.63
N GLY A 11 -0.32 0.61 -3.10
CA GLY A 11 -0.84 -0.64 -2.51
C GLY A 11 -0.45 -0.79 -1.05
N SER A 12 0.80 -0.48 -0.72
CA SER A 12 1.27 -0.48 0.67
C SER A 12 0.52 0.54 1.52
N ALA A 13 0.36 1.77 1.03
CA ALA A 13 -0.32 2.85 1.75
C ALA A 13 -1.79 2.49 2.01
N CYS A 14 -2.50 2.03 0.99
CA CYS A 14 -3.90 1.65 1.11
C CYS A 14 -4.10 0.47 2.07
N THR A 15 -3.26 -0.58 1.98
CA THR A 15 -3.33 -1.69 2.92
C THR A 15 -3.00 -1.25 4.35
N ILE A 16 -1.99 -0.40 4.54
CA ILE A 16 -1.67 0.17 5.87
C ILE A 16 -2.88 0.90 6.45
N LEU A 17 -3.54 1.76 5.66
CA LEU A 17 -4.71 2.51 6.12
C LEU A 17 -5.89 1.58 6.45
N VAL A 18 -6.16 0.59 5.59
CA VAL A 18 -7.19 -0.42 5.85
C VAL A 18 -6.91 -1.17 7.14
N VAL A 19 -5.68 -1.66 7.33
CA VAL A 19 -5.28 -2.38 8.55
C VAL A 19 -5.40 -1.48 9.78
N ALA A 20 -4.87 -0.25 9.71
CA ALA A 20 -4.86 0.68 10.83
C ALA A 20 -6.24 1.22 11.23
N VAL A 21 -7.24 1.13 10.35
CA VAL A 21 -8.60 1.61 10.60
C VAL A 21 -9.57 0.47 10.87
N LEU A 22 -9.49 -0.61 10.11
CA LEU A 22 -10.49 -1.69 10.10
C LEU A 22 -10.04 -2.96 10.83
N LEU A 23 -8.73 -3.16 11.04
CA LEU A 23 -8.17 -4.36 11.68
C LEU A 23 -7.22 -4.03 12.84
N PRO A 24 -7.70 -3.38 13.91
CA PRO A 24 -6.85 -2.86 15.00
C PRO A 24 -6.08 -3.94 15.78
N SER A 25 -6.51 -5.21 15.70
CA SER A 25 -5.95 -6.32 16.49
C SER A 25 -5.20 -7.35 15.64
N VAL A 26 -4.87 -7.03 14.38
CA VAL A 26 -4.21 -7.99 13.49
C VAL A 26 -2.72 -8.13 13.84
N PRO A 27 -2.16 -9.35 13.88
CA PRO A 27 -0.73 -9.54 14.04
C PRO A 27 0.04 -9.07 12.79
N TYR A 28 1.26 -8.57 13.00
CA TYR A 28 2.19 -8.14 11.95
C TYR A 28 1.64 -7.10 10.95
N PRO A 29 1.01 -5.99 11.39
CA PRO A 29 0.38 -5.02 10.49
C PRO A 29 1.36 -4.40 9.48
N ARG A 30 2.65 -4.27 9.84
CA ARG A 30 3.70 -3.77 8.94
C ARG A 30 3.98 -4.74 7.78
N VAL A 31 3.98 -6.05 8.06
CA VAL A 31 4.16 -7.08 7.02
C VAL A 31 2.97 -7.07 6.06
N LEU A 32 1.75 -6.91 6.58
CA LEU A 32 0.55 -6.78 5.75
C LEU A 32 0.65 -5.56 4.82
N GLY A 33 1.20 -4.44 5.29
CA GLY A 33 1.50 -3.29 4.43
C GLY A 33 2.39 -3.67 3.24
N LEU A 34 3.51 -4.36 3.48
CA LEU A 34 4.41 -4.82 2.41
C LEU A 34 3.74 -5.80 1.45
N LEU A 35 2.93 -6.72 1.97
CA LEU A 35 2.13 -7.63 1.14
C LEU A 35 1.07 -6.88 0.32
N GLY A 36 0.54 -5.77 0.83
CA GLY A 36 -0.34 -4.87 0.10
C GLY A 36 0.34 -4.22 -1.11
N GLY A 37 1.59 -3.78 -0.94
CA GLY A 37 2.42 -3.33 -2.06
C GLY A 37 2.68 -4.43 -3.07
N GLY A 38 3.04 -5.64 -2.61
CA GLY A 38 3.21 -6.81 -3.47
C GLY A 38 1.93 -7.19 -4.22
N TRP A 39 0.77 -7.08 -3.57
CA TRP A 39 -0.54 -7.29 -4.19
C TRP A 39 -0.75 -6.31 -5.35
N ALA A 40 -0.51 -5.01 -5.14
CA ALA A 40 -0.64 -4.00 -6.19
C ALA A 40 0.27 -4.23 -7.41
N MET A 41 1.39 -4.93 -7.23
CA MET A 41 2.35 -5.24 -8.30
C MET A 41 2.04 -6.53 -9.08
N ILE A 42 0.99 -7.29 -8.72
CA ILE A 42 0.66 -8.54 -9.45
C ILE A 42 0.46 -8.31 -10.95
N PRO A 43 -0.26 -7.26 -11.41
CA PRO A 43 -0.38 -6.99 -12.83
C PRO A 43 0.95 -6.64 -13.51
N ASP A 44 1.90 -6.00 -12.81
CA ASP A 44 3.24 -5.65 -13.34
C ASP A 44 4.06 -6.88 -13.75
N PHE A 45 3.69 -8.09 -13.31
CA PHE A 45 4.41 -9.32 -13.63
C PHE A 45 4.50 -9.57 -15.15
N HIS A 46 3.61 -8.98 -15.95
CA HIS A 46 3.67 -9.04 -17.41
C HIS A 46 4.99 -8.46 -17.98
N TRP A 47 5.68 -7.57 -17.27
CA TRP A 47 6.95 -6.99 -17.71
C TRP A 47 8.12 -7.97 -17.66
N ILE A 48 8.03 -8.99 -16.80
CA ILE A 48 9.15 -9.91 -16.52
C ILE A 48 8.84 -11.37 -16.86
N SER A 49 7.57 -11.75 -16.98
CA SER A 49 7.21 -13.14 -17.25
C SER A 49 7.53 -13.56 -18.68
N PRO A 50 8.31 -14.64 -18.88
CA PRO A 50 8.53 -15.21 -20.21
C PRO A 50 7.38 -16.14 -20.64
N VAL A 51 6.46 -16.49 -19.73
CA VAL A 51 5.33 -17.39 -19.99
C VAL A 51 4.02 -16.60 -19.90
N PHE A 52 3.04 -16.92 -20.74
CA PHE A 52 1.74 -16.26 -20.79
C PHE A 52 1.82 -14.73 -21.03
N ALA A 53 2.82 -14.27 -21.79
CA ALA A 53 3.10 -12.84 -21.96
C ALA A 53 1.92 -12.06 -22.55
N ALA A 54 1.18 -12.66 -23.49
CA ALA A 54 0.02 -12.04 -24.11
C ALA A 54 -1.16 -11.94 -23.13
N GLU A 55 -1.43 -13.02 -22.40
CA GLU A 55 -2.50 -13.12 -21.42
C GLU A 55 -2.26 -12.18 -20.23
N LEU A 56 -1.02 -12.12 -19.72
CA LEU A 56 -0.64 -11.22 -18.65
C LEU A 56 -0.73 -9.75 -19.07
N LYS A 57 -0.34 -9.42 -20.30
CA LYS A 57 -0.49 -8.06 -20.84
C LYS A 57 -1.96 -7.67 -21.01
N LEU A 58 -2.81 -8.61 -21.47
CA LEU A 58 -4.26 -8.40 -21.57
C LEU A 58 -4.88 -8.19 -20.19
N PHE A 59 -4.48 -9.00 -19.20
CA PHE A 59 -4.92 -8.87 -17.82
C PHE A 59 -4.51 -7.52 -17.22
N HIS A 60 -3.25 -7.12 -17.36
CA HIS A 60 -2.72 -5.84 -16.88
C HIS A 60 -3.52 -4.65 -17.43
N GLY A 61 -3.85 -4.67 -18.73
CA GLY A 61 -4.64 -3.61 -19.37
C GLY A 61 -6.14 -3.66 -19.08
N SER A 62 -6.64 -4.62 -18.30
CA SER A 62 -8.07 -4.82 -18.08
C SER A 62 -8.59 -4.08 -16.85
N ALA A 63 -9.91 -3.85 -16.81
CA ALA A 63 -10.57 -3.29 -15.62
C ALA A 63 -10.41 -4.17 -14.38
N LEU A 64 -10.18 -5.49 -14.55
CA LEU A 64 -9.95 -6.42 -13.43
C LEU A 64 -8.64 -6.12 -12.68
N ALA A 65 -7.64 -5.55 -13.36
CA ALA A 65 -6.40 -5.14 -12.71
C ALA A 65 -6.64 -4.07 -11.61
N ASN A 66 -7.78 -3.36 -11.62
CA ASN A 66 -8.12 -2.41 -10.56
C ASN A 66 -8.39 -3.05 -9.19
N VAL A 67 -8.60 -4.37 -9.11
CA VAL A 67 -8.67 -5.09 -7.83
C VAL A 67 -7.32 -5.04 -7.09
N PHE A 68 -6.22 -4.85 -7.83
CA PHE A 68 -4.86 -4.71 -7.30
C PHE A 68 -4.58 -3.25 -6.99
N TRP A 69 -5.40 -2.66 -6.11
CA TRP A 69 -5.31 -1.26 -5.67
C TRP A 69 -5.36 -0.24 -6.82
N PHE A 70 -6.39 -0.35 -7.67
CA PHE A 70 -6.66 0.58 -8.77
C PHE A 70 -5.54 0.64 -9.82
N HIS A 71 -4.80 -0.47 -10.00
CA HIS A 71 -3.63 -0.56 -10.87
C HIS A 71 -3.83 0.06 -12.25
N ASN A 72 -4.84 -0.39 -13.00
CA ASN A 72 -5.10 0.10 -14.36
C ASN A 72 -5.55 1.57 -14.38
N ALA A 73 -6.32 2.02 -13.39
CA ALA A 73 -6.71 3.41 -13.28
C ALA A 73 -5.49 4.33 -13.04
N LEU A 74 -4.51 3.87 -12.25
CA LEU A 74 -3.24 4.59 -12.06
C LEU A 74 -2.44 4.67 -13.37
N ASP A 75 -2.37 3.59 -14.15
CA ASP A 75 -1.70 3.59 -15.46
C ASP A 75 -2.35 4.56 -16.44
N VAL A 76 -3.68 4.61 -16.46
CA VAL A 76 -4.42 5.54 -17.31
C VAL A 76 -4.23 7.00 -16.85
N ALA A 77 -4.10 7.22 -15.53
CA ALA A 77 -3.87 8.56 -14.97
C ALA A 77 -2.44 9.06 -15.18
N ASP A 78 -1.44 8.17 -15.22
CA ASP A 78 -0.04 8.49 -15.49
C ASP A 78 0.53 7.68 -16.67
N THR A 79 0.11 8.05 -17.87
CA THR A 79 0.61 7.42 -19.11
C THR A 79 2.08 7.69 -19.41
N THR A 80 2.75 8.53 -18.62
CA THR A 80 4.12 9.00 -18.88
C THR A 80 5.20 8.33 -18.04
N ASP A 81 4.84 7.43 -17.12
CA ASP A 81 5.77 6.86 -16.13
C ASP A 81 6.46 7.98 -15.30
N SER A 82 5.67 8.92 -14.79
CA SER A 82 6.14 10.15 -14.17
C SER A 82 6.81 9.90 -12.81
N LYS A 83 8.03 10.44 -12.66
CA LYS A 83 8.76 10.44 -11.38
C LYS A 83 8.03 11.23 -10.30
N ALA A 84 7.26 12.25 -10.68
CA ALA A 84 6.50 13.06 -9.72
C ALA A 84 5.33 12.26 -9.14
N VAL A 85 4.67 11.42 -9.94
CA VAL A 85 3.60 10.53 -9.47
C VAL A 85 4.15 9.49 -8.50
N ALA A 86 5.28 8.87 -8.83
CA ALA A 86 5.94 7.94 -7.91
C ALA A 86 6.38 8.62 -6.59
N ALA A 87 6.94 9.83 -6.66
CA ALA A 87 7.28 10.60 -5.46
C ALA A 87 6.04 10.93 -4.62
N GLY A 88 4.92 11.28 -5.25
CA GLY A 88 3.64 11.49 -4.58
C GLY A 88 3.11 10.23 -3.90
N ALA A 89 3.19 9.07 -4.57
CA ALA A 89 2.78 7.79 -3.99
C ALA A 89 3.68 7.40 -2.80
N LEU A 90 4.99 7.65 -2.86
CA LEU A 90 5.90 7.46 -1.73
C LEU A 90 5.59 8.41 -0.58
N ALA A 91 5.27 9.67 -0.85
CA ALA A 91 4.84 10.62 0.17
C ALA A 91 3.54 10.15 0.85
N LEU A 92 2.58 9.64 0.08
CA LEU A 92 1.35 9.05 0.62
C LEU A 92 1.64 7.84 1.51
N LEU A 93 2.55 6.93 1.08
CA LEU A 93 2.99 5.81 1.91
C LEU A 93 3.61 6.26 3.23
N ALA A 94 4.46 7.29 3.20
CA ALA A 94 5.07 7.85 4.40
C ALA A 94 4.00 8.40 5.36
N VAL A 95 3.01 9.14 4.83
CA VAL A 95 1.89 9.67 5.63
C VAL A 95 1.04 8.53 6.20
N ALA A 96 0.66 7.53 5.39
CA ALA A 96 -0.11 6.38 5.84
C ALA A 96 0.61 5.62 6.98
N THR A 97 1.92 5.44 6.85
CA THR A 97 2.77 4.83 7.88
C THR A 97 2.76 5.67 9.16
N ALA A 98 2.99 6.98 9.05
CA ALA A 98 2.97 7.87 10.21
C ALA A 98 1.62 7.84 10.94
N VAL A 99 0.50 7.82 10.21
CA VAL A 99 -0.85 7.70 10.79
C VAL A 99 -1.02 6.37 11.53
N ALA A 100 -0.60 5.26 10.92
CA ALA A 100 -0.70 3.93 11.52
C ALA A 100 0.17 3.77 12.77
N GLU A 101 1.38 4.33 12.75
CA GLU A 101 2.29 4.31 13.92
C GLU A 101 1.78 5.22 15.04
N HIS A 102 1.32 6.43 14.71
CA HIS A 102 0.72 7.33 15.68
C HIS A 102 -0.42 6.66 16.45
N ARG A 103 -1.33 5.97 15.74
CA ARG A 103 -2.40 5.18 16.35
C ARG A 103 -1.87 4.06 17.24
N SER A 104 -0.91 3.29 16.73
CA SER A 104 -0.33 2.16 17.44
C SER A 104 0.35 2.58 18.74
N TYR A 105 1.04 3.72 18.75
CA TYR A 105 1.70 4.25 19.95
C TYR A 105 0.72 4.84 20.96
N ARG A 106 -0.34 5.49 20.49
CA ARG A 106 -1.42 6.04 21.31
C ARG A 106 -2.26 4.95 21.98
N ALA A 107 -2.41 3.78 21.36
CA ALA A 107 -3.12 2.63 21.94
C ALA A 107 -2.53 2.17 23.29
N LEU A 108 -1.26 2.48 23.57
CA LEU A 108 -0.59 2.12 24.83
C LEU A 108 -0.65 3.22 25.90
N GLU A 109 -1.19 4.41 25.59
CA GLU A 109 -1.26 5.53 26.55
C GLU A 109 -2.04 5.18 27.82
N PRO A 110 -3.21 4.53 27.77
CA PRO A 110 -3.95 4.16 28.99
C PRO A 110 -3.15 3.22 29.91
N ILE A 111 -2.40 2.27 29.33
CA ILE A 111 -1.57 1.33 30.09
C ILE A 111 -0.38 2.06 30.73
N ARG A 112 0.20 3.04 30.01
CA ARG A 112 1.32 3.84 30.51
C ARG A 112 0.90 4.80 31.63
N ALA A 113 -0.30 5.37 31.55
CA ALA A 113 -0.85 6.25 32.59
C ALA A 113 -1.07 5.48 33.91
N TYR A 114 -1.69 4.30 33.81
CA TYR A 114 -1.83 3.37 34.94
C TYR A 114 -0.48 2.98 35.56
N ALA A 115 0.52 2.65 34.73
CA ALA A 115 1.84 2.24 35.22
C ALA A 115 2.63 3.37 35.91
N ARG A 116 2.30 4.64 35.66
CA ARG A 116 2.96 5.80 36.28
C ARG A 116 2.25 6.32 37.52
N GLY A 117 1.01 5.88 37.78
CA GLY A 117 0.18 6.45 38.84
C GLY A 117 -0.38 7.83 38.48
N ASP A 118 -0.46 8.16 37.19
CA ASP A 118 -1.03 9.42 36.69
C ASP A 118 -2.58 9.41 36.71
N ASP A 119 -3.19 8.29 37.12
CA ASP A 119 -4.64 8.06 37.16
C ASP A 119 -5.29 8.44 38.52
N GLU A 120 -4.53 8.98 39.48
CA GLU A 120 -5.00 9.53 40.78
C GLU A 120 -5.12 11.06 40.77
#